data_AF-A0A560WIE9-F1
#
_entry.id   AF-A0A560WIE9-F1
#
_cell.length_a   1.000
_cell.length_b   1.000
_cell.length_c   1.000
_cell.angle_alpha   90.00
_cell.angle_beta   90.00
_cell.angle_gamma   90.00
#
_symmetry.space_group_name_H-M   'P 1'
#
loop_
_entity.id
_entity.type
_entity.pdbx_description
1 polymer ?
#
loop_
_entity_poly.entity_id
_entity_poly.type
_entity_poly.pdbx_seq_one_letter_code
_entity_poly.pdbx_strand_id
1 'polypeptide(L)'
;MEKRIGSYPRVRIESGGRTAVSQAGGVLLVETVRKAGLDTAISAALMPWRKPRAVHDPGKVLLDVAMAVALGGDCLADAGMLRAERTVFGSVASDPTISRLIDTLAASDEKALAAVRAARAEARARV
;
A
#
# COMPACT_ATOMS: atom_id res chain seq x y z
N MET A 1 19.01 -12.61 5.32
CA MET A 1 17.97 -12.04 4.44
C MET A 1 16.74 -11.83 5.30
N GLU A 2 16.53 -10.60 5.80
CA GLU A 2 15.40 -10.25 6.68
C GLU A 2 14.08 -10.58 5.98
N LYS A 3 13.29 -11.44 6.63
CA LYS A 3 12.01 -11.94 6.13
C LYS A 3 11.04 -10.75 6.17
N ARG A 4 10.74 -10.12 5.03
CA ARG A 4 9.77 -9.00 4.98
C ARG A 4 8.44 -9.45 5.58
N ILE A 5 8.06 -8.87 6.72
CA ILE A 5 6.84 -9.20 7.46
C ILE A 5 5.65 -8.47 6.81
N GLY A 6 5.30 -8.85 5.58
CA GLY A 6 4.21 -8.22 4.79
C GLY A 6 4.49 -6.78 4.39
N SER A 7 3.55 -6.17 3.65
CA SER A 7 3.74 -4.81 3.13
C SER A 7 3.62 -3.71 4.19
N TYR A 8 2.95 -3.98 5.31
CA TYR A 8 2.74 -3.05 6.43
C TYR A 8 3.35 -3.60 7.72
N PRO A 9 3.87 -2.75 8.62
CA PRO A 9 4.28 -3.15 9.97
C PRO A 9 3.15 -3.86 10.73
N ARG A 10 3.51 -4.73 11.68
CA ARG A 10 2.56 -5.24 12.67
C ARG A 10 2.51 -4.26 13.83
N VAL A 11 1.32 -3.76 14.14
CA VAL A 11 1.10 -2.91 15.31
C VAL A 11 1.28 -3.74 16.58
N ARG A 12 2.06 -3.21 17.53
CA ARG A 12 2.19 -3.74 18.89
C ARG A 12 1.57 -2.72 19.85
N ILE A 13 0.83 -3.22 20.83
CA ILE A 13 0.16 -2.38 21.83
C ILE A 13 0.90 -2.56 23.14
N GLU A 14 1.38 -1.46 23.69
CA GLU A 14 2.07 -1.40 24.98
C GLU A 14 1.38 -0.38 25.88
N SER A 15 1.30 -0.67 27.18
CA SER A 15 0.75 0.26 28.17
C SER A 15 1.80 1.33 28.53
N GLY A 16 1.37 2.57 28.79
CA GLY A 16 2.23 3.67 29.24
C GLY A 16 2.85 4.54 28.14
N GLY A 17 2.47 4.33 26.87
CA GLY A 17 2.87 5.19 25.76
C GLY A 17 2.29 6.61 25.85
N ARG A 18 3.05 7.62 25.38
CA ARG A 18 2.63 9.03 25.30
C ARG A 18 2.37 9.52 23.86
N THR A 19 2.37 8.61 22.89
CA THR A 19 2.21 8.94 21.46
C THR A 19 0.78 8.73 21.00
N ALA A 20 0.23 9.72 20.30
CA ALA A 20 -1.06 9.61 19.63
C ALA A 20 -0.87 9.15 18.17
N VAL A 21 -1.82 8.36 17.67
CA VAL A 21 -1.93 7.96 16.26
C VAL A 21 -3.27 8.46 15.77
N SER A 22 -3.27 9.40 14.82
CA SER A 22 -4.48 10.04 14.33
C SER A 22 -5.29 9.08 13.44
N GLN A 23 -4.61 8.20 12.68
CA GLN A 23 -5.24 7.22 11.80
C GLN A 23 -5.26 5.80 12.37
N ALA A 24 -5.50 5.66 13.68
CA ALA A 24 -5.57 4.36 14.35
C ALA A 24 -6.64 3.42 13.74
N GLY A 25 -7.75 3.99 13.22
CA GLY A 25 -8.78 3.22 12.51
C GLY A 25 -8.27 2.53 11.23
N GLY A 26 -7.22 3.07 10.60
CA GLY A 26 -6.59 2.48 9.41
C GLY A 26 -5.93 1.13 9.66
N VAL A 27 -5.66 0.77 10.93
CA VAL A 27 -5.10 -0.55 11.29
C VAL A 27 -6.03 -1.69 10.87
N LEU A 28 -7.35 -1.52 11.00
CA LEU A 28 -8.32 -2.53 10.57
C LEU A 28 -8.25 -2.77 9.05
N LEU A 29 -8.07 -1.71 8.27
CA LEU A 29 -7.91 -1.79 6.82
C LEU A 29 -6.60 -2.48 6.44
N VAL A 30 -5.50 -2.15 7.13
CA VAL A 30 -4.20 -2.83 6.96
C VAL A 30 -4.33 -4.33 7.23
N GLU A 31 -4.99 -4.72 8.32
CA GLU A 31 -5.20 -6.14 8.64
C GLU A 31 -6.14 -6.81 7.65
N THR A 32 -7.14 -6.11 7.12
CA THR A 32 -8.00 -6.62 6.04
C THR A 32 -7.19 -6.93 4.78
N VAL A 33 -6.34 -5.98 4.35
CA VAL A 33 -5.43 -6.16 3.20
C VAL A 33 -4.52 -7.37 3.41
N ARG A 34 -3.95 -7.53 4.61
CA ARG A 34 -3.08 -8.65 4.98
C ARG A 34 -3.83 -9.99 4.99
N LYS A 35 -5.02 -10.04 5.61
CA LYS A 35 -5.82 -11.26 5.77
C LYS A 35 -6.41 -11.74 4.45
N ALA A 36 -6.83 -10.82 3.58
CA ALA A 36 -7.28 -11.15 2.22
C ALA A 36 -6.11 -11.54 1.29
N GLY A 37 -4.86 -11.34 1.70
CA GLY A 37 -3.68 -11.58 0.87
C GLY A 37 -3.51 -10.58 -0.29
N LEU A 38 -4.23 -9.45 -0.23
CA LEU A 38 -4.23 -8.46 -1.30
C LEU A 38 -2.85 -7.79 -1.46
N ASP A 39 -2.11 -7.61 -0.37
CA ASP A 39 -0.75 -7.04 -0.41
C ASP A 39 0.22 -7.87 -1.25
N THR A 40 0.15 -9.19 -1.10
CA THR A 40 1.00 -10.13 -1.80
C THR A 40 0.57 -10.26 -3.26
N ALA A 41 -0.73 -10.38 -3.53
CA ALA A 41 -1.27 -10.50 -4.88
C ALA A 41 -0.97 -9.26 -5.73
N ILE A 42 -1.21 -8.06 -5.19
CA ILE A 42 -0.94 -6.80 -5.91
C ILE A 42 0.56 -6.55 -6.08
N SER A 43 1.40 -6.85 -5.08
CA SER A 43 2.86 -6.75 -5.22
C SER A 43 3.36 -7.65 -6.36
N ALA A 44 2.95 -8.92 -6.39
CA ALA A 44 3.32 -9.85 -7.45
C ALA A 44 2.83 -9.39 -8.83
N ALA A 45 1.56 -8.98 -8.92
CA ALA A 45 0.94 -8.56 -10.18
C ALA A 45 1.60 -7.33 -10.79
N LEU A 46 2.12 -6.40 -9.99
CA LEU A 46 2.75 -5.16 -10.46
C LEU A 46 4.27 -5.24 -10.63
N MET A 47 4.89 -6.40 -10.36
CA MET A 47 6.34 -6.59 -10.58
C MET A 47 6.83 -6.25 -12.00
N PRO A 48 6.08 -6.51 -13.10
CA PRO A 48 6.53 -6.15 -14.45
C PRO A 48 6.76 -4.64 -14.65
N TRP A 49 6.13 -3.79 -13.84
CA TRP A 49 6.29 -2.33 -13.89
C TRP A 49 7.30 -1.79 -12.86
N ARG A 50 7.96 -2.68 -12.12
CA ARG A 50 8.97 -2.28 -11.14
C ARG A 50 10.23 -1.80 -11.86
N LYS A 51 10.58 -0.53 -11.68
CA LYS A 51 11.85 0.01 -12.19
C LYS A 51 13.04 -0.68 -11.49
N PRO A 52 14.17 -0.94 -12.19
CA PRO A 52 15.30 -1.68 -11.61
C PRO A 52 15.85 -1.08 -10.31
N ARG A 53 15.81 0.25 -10.17
CA ARG A 53 16.30 0.99 -8.98
C ARG A 53 15.18 1.40 -8.01
N ALA A 54 13.98 0.84 -8.16
CA ALA A 54 12.85 1.18 -7.31
C ALA A 54 13.03 0.63 -5.89
N VAL A 55 13.12 1.54 -4.92
CA VAL A 55 13.13 1.24 -3.49
C VAL A 55 11.75 0.79 -3.02
N HIS A 56 10.70 1.50 -3.46
CA HIS A 56 9.32 1.18 -3.13
C HIS A 56 8.78 0.07 -4.04
N ASP A 57 8.02 -0.84 -3.43
CA ASP A 57 7.27 -1.86 -4.16
C ASP A 57 6.05 -1.21 -4.84
N PRO A 58 5.83 -1.39 -6.16
CA PRO A 58 4.74 -0.72 -6.86
C PRO A 58 3.35 -1.14 -6.33
N GLY A 59 3.20 -2.39 -5.90
CA GLY A 59 1.98 -2.87 -5.27
C GLY A 59 1.69 -2.19 -3.95
N LYS A 60 2.70 -2.05 -3.08
CA LYS A 60 2.55 -1.29 -1.83
C LYS A 60 2.24 0.18 -2.09
N VAL A 61 2.90 0.84 -3.05
CA VAL A 61 2.59 2.25 -3.37
C VAL A 61 1.15 2.42 -3.81
N LEU A 62 0.63 1.52 -4.65
CA LEU A 62 -0.78 1.56 -5.05
C LEU A 62 -1.73 1.32 -3.87
N LEU A 63 -1.37 0.40 -2.96
CA LEU A 63 -2.16 0.17 -1.75
C LEU A 63 -2.12 1.36 -0.78
N ASP A 64 -1.01 2.08 -0.68
CA ASP A 64 -0.94 3.32 0.12
C ASP A 64 -1.88 4.39 -0.41
N VAL A 65 -1.97 4.55 -1.73
CA VAL A 65 -2.96 5.45 -2.33
C VAL A 65 -4.38 4.99 -2.01
N ALA A 66 -4.67 3.70 -2.15
CA ALA A 66 -6.00 3.15 -1.80
C ALA A 66 -6.34 3.33 -0.31
N MET A 67 -5.35 3.19 0.58
CA MET A 67 -5.50 3.43 2.01
C MET A 67 -5.77 4.91 2.31
N ALA A 68 -5.07 5.83 1.66
CA ALA A 68 -5.31 7.27 1.81
C ALA A 68 -6.75 7.61 1.39
N VAL A 69 -7.22 7.07 0.25
CA VAL A 69 -8.62 7.24 -0.20
C VAL A 69 -9.62 6.65 0.79
N ALA A 70 -9.36 5.44 1.32
CA ALA A 70 -10.24 4.80 2.29
C ALA A 70 -10.32 5.58 3.63
N LEU A 71 -9.30 6.37 3.96
CA LEU A 71 -9.27 7.25 5.13
C LEU A 71 -9.78 8.68 4.84
N GLY A 72 -10.34 8.91 3.65
CA GLY A 72 -10.98 10.17 3.28
C GLY A 72 -10.12 11.13 2.44
N GLY A 73 -8.95 10.70 1.98
CA GLY A 73 -8.15 11.46 1.02
C GLY A 73 -8.80 11.48 -0.38
N ASP A 74 -8.58 12.56 -1.13
CA ASP A 74 -9.12 12.76 -2.47
C ASP A 74 -8.02 13.02 -3.51
N CYS A 75 -6.76 13.13 -3.08
CA CYS A 75 -5.63 13.38 -3.95
C CYS A 75 -4.40 12.51 -3.60
N LEU A 76 -3.43 12.44 -4.52
CA LEU A 76 -2.21 11.65 -4.31
C LEU A 76 -1.33 12.19 -3.16
N ALA A 77 -1.45 13.49 -2.85
CA ALA A 77 -0.68 14.13 -1.77
C ALA A 77 -1.15 13.67 -0.38
N ASP A 78 -2.38 13.16 -0.25
CA ASP A 78 -2.93 12.68 1.03
C ASP A 78 -2.24 11.41 1.54
N ALA A 79 -1.48 10.71 0.69
CA ALA A 79 -0.54 9.67 1.14
C ALA A 79 0.50 10.23 2.14
N GLY A 80 0.71 11.55 2.17
CA GLY A 80 1.49 12.25 3.20
C GLY A 80 0.99 12.00 4.63
N MET A 81 -0.32 11.84 4.83
CA MET A 81 -0.90 11.48 6.13
C MET A 81 -0.41 10.11 6.59
N LEU A 82 -0.40 9.12 5.70
CA LEU A 82 0.16 7.78 6.01
C LEU A 82 1.66 7.85 6.29
N ARG A 83 2.38 8.70 5.54
CA ARG A 83 3.83 8.91 5.69
C ARG A 83 4.20 9.56 7.01
N ALA A 84 3.30 10.34 7.61
CA ALA A 84 3.46 10.91 8.95
C ALA A 84 3.36 9.84 10.04
N GLU A 85 2.67 8.72 9.78
CA GLU A 85 2.41 7.63 10.74
C GLU A 85 3.12 6.33 10.34
N ARG A 86 4.44 6.40 10.12
CA ARG A 86 5.25 5.26 9.62
C ARG A 86 5.24 4.03 10.54
N THR A 87 4.96 4.20 11.82
CA THR A 87 4.82 3.09 12.78
C THR A 87 3.63 2.21 12.44
N VAL A 88 2.60 2.75 11.78
CA VAL A 88 1.40 2.04 11.33
C VAL A 88 1.52 1.62 9.88
N PHE A 89 1.86 2.55 8.98
CA PHE A 89 1.78 2.32 7.54
C PHE A 89 3.12 1.91 6.89
N GLY A 90 4.22 1.98 7.64
CA GLY A 90 5.56 1.66 7.17
C GLY A 90 6.14 2.72 6.24
N SER A 91 6.94 2.28 5.26
CA SER A 91 7.54 3.16 4.26
C SER A 91 6.50 3.51 3.18
N VAL A 92 6.12 4.80 3.14
CA VAL A 92 5.19 5.35 2.15
C VAL A 92 5.98 6.24 1.17
N ALA A 93 5.77 6.03 -0.13
CA ALA A 93 6.46 6.77 -1.18
C ALA A 93 6.11 8.27 -1.15
N SER A 94 7.01 9.12 -1.66
CA SER A 94 6.75 10.55 -1.85
C SER A 94 5.79 10.80 -3.01
N ASP A 95 5.13 11.96 -3.02
CA ASP A 95 4.10 12.29 -4.02
C ASP A 95 4.65 12.25 -5.47
N PRO A 96 5.87 12.76 -5.77
CA PRO A 96 6.46 12.59 -7.10
C PRO A 96 6.75 11.14 -7.47
N THR A 97 7.00 10.27 -6.49
CA THR A 97 7.20 8.83 -6.72
C THR A 97 5.89 8.12 -7.01
N ILE A 98 4.82 8.49 -6.30
CA ILE A 98 3.47 8.00 -6.55
C ILE A 98 3.02 8.42 -7.96
N SER A 99 3.10 9.72 -8.29
CA SER A 99 2.72 10.24 -9.61
C SER A 99 3.47 9.52 -10.73
N ARG A 100 4.80 9.39 -10.65
CA ARG A 100 5.58 8.64 -11.68
C ARG A 100 5.17 7.18 -11.80
N LEU A 101 4.76 6.52 -10.72
CA LEU A 101 4.25 5.16 -10.79
C LEU A 101 2.91 5.13 -11.52
N ILE A 102 1.98 6.02 -11.17
CA ILE A 102 0.68 6.12 -11.86
C ILE A 102 0.89 6.39 -13.36
N ASP A 103 1.78 7.30 -13.74
CA ASP A 103 2.12 7.53 -15.15
C ASP A 103 2.66 6.27 -15.84
N THR A 104 3.53 5.52 -15.15
CA THR A 104 4.11 4.27 -15.66
C THR A 104 3.03 3.19 -15.86
N LEU A 105 2.05 3.11 -14.95
CA LEU A 105 0.93 2.16 -15.07
C LEU A 105 -0.05 2.61 -16.16
N ALA A 106 -0.37 3.91 -16.23
CA ALA A 106 -1.26 4.48 -17.24
C ALA A 106 -0.71 4.34 -18.67
N ALA A 107 0.61 4.40 -18.84
CA ALA A 107 1.27 4.22 -20.14
C ALA A 107 1.28 2.75 -20.65
N SER A 108 0.69 1.80 -19.90
CA SER A 108 0.75 0.37 -20.24
C SER A 108 -0.52 -0.20 -20.85
N ASP A 109 -1.34 0.67 -21.46
CA ASP A 109 -2.68 0.35 -21.94
C ASP A 109 -3.51 -0.35 -20.83
N GLU A 110 -4.36 -1.31 -21.20
CA GLU A 110 -5.18 -2.07 -20.25
C GLU A 110 -4.39 -3.11 -19.42
N LYS A 111 -3.09 -3.32 -19.67
CA LYS A 111 -2.33 -4.42 -19.04
C LYS A 111 -2.20 -4.26 -17.53
N ALA A 112 -1.83 -3.06 -17.07
CA ALA A 112 -1.73 -2.79 -15.63
C ALA A 112 -3.11 -2.91 -14.96
N LEU A 113 -4.16 -2.39 -15.60
CA LEU A 113 -5.51 -2.45 -15.05
C LEU A 113 -6.02 -3.89 -14.97
N ALA A 114 -5.75 -4.72 -15.99
CA ALA A 114 -6.06 -6.14 -15.97
C ALA A 114 -5.32 -6.87 -14.85
N ALA A 115 -4.02 -6.60 -14.65
CA ALA A 115 -3.23 -7.16 -13.56
C ALA A 115 -3.82 -6.80 -12.17
N VAL A 116 -4.21 -5.53 -11.97
CA VAL A 116 -4.87 -5.08 -10.72
C VAL A 116 -6.22 -5.77 -10.53
N ARG A 117 -7.03 -5.87 -11.59
CA ARG A 117 -8.33 -6.57 -11.54
C ARG A 117 -8.16 -8.05 -11.17
N ALA A 118 -7.18 -8.74 -11.75
CA ALA A 118 -6.89 -10.14 -11.46
C ALA A 118 -6.45 -10.33 -10.00
N ALA A 119 -5.49 -9.53 -9.51
CA ALA A 119 -5.05 -9.59 -8.12
C ALA A 119 -6.19 -9.31 -7.13
N ARG A 120 -7.07 -8.35 -7.45
CA ARG A 120 -8.27 -8.07 -6.64
C ARG A 120 -9.25 -9.25 -6.65
N ALA A 121 -9.49 -9.88 -7.80
CA ALA A 121 -10.36 -11.04 -7.91
C ALA A 121 -9.82 -12.23 -7.10
N GLU A 122 -8.50 -12.46 -7.16
CA GLU A 122 -7.83 -13.49 -6.35
C GLU A 122 -8.02 -13.23 -4.84
N ALA A 123 -7.73 -12.02 -4.37
CA ALA A 123 -7.90 -11.67 -2.97
C ALA A 123 -9.37 -11.81 -2.51
N ARG A 124 -10.32 -11.44 -3.40
CA ARG A 124 -11.75 -11.55 -3.12
C ARG A 124 -12.24 -13.00 -3.03
N ALA A 125 -11.64 -13.94 -3.75
CA ALA A 125 -12.00 -15.35 -3.66
C ALA A 125 -11.60 -16.00 -2.32
N ARG A 126 -10.82 -15.30 -1.48
CA ARG A 126 -10.33 -15.78 -0.17
C ARG A 126 -11.16 -15.29 1.01
N VAL A 127 -12.18 -14.44 0.78
CA VAL A 127 -13.01 -13.80 1.83
C VAL A 127 -14.49 -13.98 1.57
#